data_AF-A0A4Y2PT52-F1
#
_entry.id   AF-A0A4Y2PT52-F1
#
_cell.length_a   1.000
_cell.length_b   1.000
_cell.length_c   1.000
_cell.angle_alpha   90.00
_cell.angle_beta   90.00
_cell.angle_gamma   90.00
#
_symmetry.space_group_name_H-M   'P 1'
#
loop_
_entity.id
_entity.type
_entity.pdbx_description
1 polymer ?
#
loop_
_entity_poly.entity_id
_entity_poly.type
_entity_poly.pdbx_seq_one_letter_code
_entity_poly.pdbx_strand_id
1 'polypeptide(L)'
;MDWTWRTCGLACLLTGPQPAGLFLLGHMKSVAYVTPVDSAEDLVARIAIAADKINTTPGILERVRQSFLLCQLFTVQRHAWPAL
;
A
#
# COMPACT_ATOMS: atom_id res chain seq x y z
N MET A 1 20.31 19.23 -10.94
CA MET A 1 18.86 19.10 -11.19
C MET A 1 18.66 17.95 -12.15
N ASP A 2 18.75 16.80 -11.52
CA ASP A 2 19.17 15.53 -12.04
C ASP A 2 17.93 14.64 -12.00
N TRP A 3 17.66 14.04 -13.15
CA TRP A 3 16.54 13.17 -13.53
C TRP A 3 15.79 12.41 -12.40
N THR A 4 16.49 12.00 -11.35
CA THR A 4 16.00 11.29 -10.14
C THR A 4 14.89 12.01 -9.38
N TRP A 5 14.89 13.35 -9.31
CA TRP A 5 13.87 14.09 -8.54
C TRP A 5 12.50 14.12 -9.24
N ARG A 6 12.50 14.23 -10.57
CA ARG A 6 11.27 14.26 -11.38
C ARG A 6 10.61 12.90 -11.47
N THR A 7 11.39 11.83 -11.53
CA THR A 7 10.87 10.45 -11.53
C THR A 7 10.25 10.09 -10.18
N CYS A 8 10.81 10.56 -9.07
CA CYS A 8 10.27 10.28 -7.73
C CYS A 8 8.90 10.95 -7.50
N GLY A 9 8.76 12.22 -7.91
CA GLY A 9 7.49 12.96 -7.85
C GLY A 9 6.42 12.38 -8.79
N LEU A 10 6.78 12.02 -10.03
CA LEU A 10 5.87 11.37 -10.97
C LEU A 10 5.50 9.95 -10.55
N ALA A 11 6.42 9.18 -9.95
CA ALA A 11 6.10 7.86 -9.40
C ALA A 11 5.07 7.96 -8.28
N CYS A 12 5.21 8.91 -7.34
CA CYS A 12 4.24 9.13 -6.26
C CYS A 12 2.87 9.67 -6.75
N LEU A 13 2.83 10.31 -7.93
CA LEU A 13 1.60 10.84 -8.54
C LEU A 13 0.89 9.83 -9.46
N LEU A 14 1.65 9.00 -10.18
CA LEU A 14 1.15 7.97 -11.10
C LEU A 14 0.81 6.67 -10.37
N THR A 15 1.53 6.36 -9.30
CA THR A 15 1.12 5.38 -8.28
C THR A 15 0.66 6.18 -7.07
N GLY A 16 -0.65 6.44 -6.95
CA GLY A 16 -1.23 6.99 -5.71
C GLY A 16 -1.05 6.01 -4.54
N PRO A 17 -1.88 5.98 -3.47
CA PRO A 17 -1.79 4.99 -2.39
C PRO A 17 -1.97 3.51 -2.83
N GLN A 18 -2.01 3.27 -4.13
CA GLN A 18 -2.07 1.98 -4.82
C GLN A 18 -0.97 0.97 -4.42
N PRO A 19 0.30 1.28 -4.09
CA PRO A 19 1.24 0.22 -3.71
C PRO A 19 0.84 -0.42 -2.38
N ALA A 20 0.22 0.33 -1.46
CA ALA A 20 -0.34 -0.22 -0.24
C ALA A 20 -1.59 -1.07 -0.52
N GLY A 21 -2.50 -0.57 -1.36
CA GLY A 21 -3.70 -1.31 -1.75
C GLY A 21 -3.39 -2.61 -2.48
N LEU A 22 -2.42 -2.61 -3.40
CA LEU A 22 -1.96 -3.79 -4.14
C LEU A 22 -1.20 -4.76 -3.25
N PHE A 23 -0.37 -4.28 -2.33
CA PHE A 23 0.35 -5.12 -1.37
C PHE A 23 -0.61 -5.83 -0.40
N LEU A 24 -1.56 -5.09 0.18
CA LEU A 24 -2.57 -5.64 1.09
C LEU A 24 -3.51 -6.60 0.35
N LEU A 25 -3.93 -6.26 -0.87
CA LEU A 25 -4.76 -7.14 -1.70
C LEU A 25 -4.02 -8.41 -2.11
N GLY A 26 -2.74 -8.29 -2.49
CA GLY A 26 -1.87 -9.42 -2.79
C GLY A 26 -1.70 -10.35 -1.60
N HIS A 27 -1.48 -9.77 -0.42
CA HIS A 27 -1.35 -10.54 0.81
C HIS A 27 -2.67 -11.20 1.23
N MET A 28 -3.81 -10.49 1.16
CA MET A 28 -5.12 -11.09 1.42
C MET A 28 -5.43 -12.24 0.45
N LYS A 29 -5.14 -12.10 -0.84
CA LYS A 29 -5.27 -13.19 -1.81
C LYS A 29 -4.39 -14.38 -1.47
N SER A 30 -3.15 -14.14 -1.06
CA SER A 30 -2.23 -15.21 -0.66
C SER A 30 -2.71 -15.97 0.58
N VAL A 31 -3.53 -15.36 1.45
CA VAL A 31 -4.08 -16.04 2.63
C VAL A 31 -5.42 -16.70 2.30
N ALA A 32 -6.30 -16.04 1.53
CA ALA A 32 -7.65 -16.53 1.25
C ALA A 32 -7.67 -17.75 0.32
N TYR A 33 -6.74 -17.82 -0.65
CA TYR A 33 -6.72 -18.84 -1.69
C TYR A 33 -5.61 -19.91 -1.52
N VAL A 34 -5.02 -20.04 -0.32
CA VAL A 34 -4.07 -21.13 -0.03
C VAL A 34 -4.73 -22.49 -0.14
N THR A 35 -5.97 -22.61 0.33
CA THR A 35 -6.79 -23.82 0.18
C THR A 35 -7.98 -23.53 -0.76
N PRO A 36 -8.50 -24.53 -1.48
CA PRO A 36 -9.75 -24.40 -2.21
C PRO A 36 -10.85 -23.86 -1.28
N VAL A 37 -11.68 -22.98 -1.80
CA VAL A 37 -12.80 -22.37 -1.08
C VAL A 37 -14.06 -23.01 -1.62
N ASP A 38 -14.81 -23.66 -0.74
CA ASP A 38 -15.98 -24.46 -1.14
C ASP A 38 -17.28 -23.64 -1.12
N SER A 39 -17.31 -22.49 -0.42
CA SER A 39 -18.49 -21.62 -0.33
C SER A 39 -18.14 -20.13 -0.15
N ALA A 40 -19.12 -19.25 -0.40
CA ALA A 40 -18.95 -17.82 -0.19
C ALA A 40 -18.77 -17.47 1.30
N GLU A 41 -19.43 -18.20 2.20
CA GLU A 41 -19.28 -18.00 3.65
C GLU A 41 -17.87 -18.35 4.12
N ASP A 42 -17.30 -19.44 3.60
CA ASP A 42 -15.90 -19.84 3.86
C ASP A 42 -14.92 -18.77 3.32
N LEU A 43 -15.19 -18.19 2.15
CA LEU A 43 -14.37 -17.08 1.64
C LEU A 43 -14.40 -15.86 2.57
N VAL A 44 -15.58 -15.46 3.04
CA VAL A 44 -15.76 -14.31 3.94
C VAL A 44 -15.04 -14.56 5.26
N ALA A 45 -15.18 -15.76 5.84
CA ALA A 45 -14.49 -16.14 7.07
C ALA A 45 -12.96 -16.07 6.90
N ARG A 46 -12.43 -16.55 5.77
CA ARG A 46 -10.99 -16.48 5.48
C ARG A 46 -10.48 -15.07 5.24
N ILE A 47 -11.26 -14.22 4.57
CA ILE A 47 -10.92 -12.80 4.41
C ILE A 47 -10.87 -12.11 5.79
N ALA A 48 -11.82 -12.40 6.68
CA ALA A 48 -11.82 -11.86 8.03
C ALA A 48 -10.57 -12.32 8.83
N ILE A 49 -10.21 -13.60 8.76
CA ILE A 49 -9.00 -14.15 9.38
C ILE A 49 -7.73 -13.52 8.77
N ALA A 50 -7.69 -13.31 7.46
CA ALA A 50 -6.58 -12.66 6.77
C ALA A 50 -6.43 -11.20 7.21
N ALA A 51 -7.54 -10.47 7.31
CA ALA A 51 -7.56 -9.09 7.78
C ALA A 51 -7.09 -9.00 9.25
N ASP A 52 -7.54 -9.91 10.11
CA ASP A 52 -7.11 -9.97 11.50
C ASP A 52 -5.60 -10.28 11.62
N LYS A 53 -5.08 -11.23 10.84
CA LYS A 53 -3.64 -11.52 10.77
C LYS A 53 -2.83 -10.31 10.32
N ILE A 54 -3.31 -9.57 9.32
CA ILE A 54 -2.66 -8.36 8.82
C ILE A 54 -2.66 -7.27 9.89
N ASN A 55 -3.75 -7.13 10.63
CA ASN A 55 -3.91 -6.15 11.70
C ASN A 55 -3.05 -6.48 12.94
N THR A 56 -2.91 -7.76 13.26
CA THR A 56 -2.14 -8.24 14.42
C THR A 56 -0.64 -8.36 14.14
N THR A 57 -0.21 -8.41 12.88
CA THR A 57 1.21 -8.43 12.52
C THR A 57 1.82 -7.03 12.62
N PRO A 58 2.72 -6.77 13.59
CA PRO A 58 3.39 -5.48 13.72
C PRO A 58 4.22 -5.18 12.46
N GLY A 59 4.29 -3.90 12.05
CA GLY A 59 5.13 -3.50 10.92
C GLY A 59 4.47 -3.51 9.53
N ILE A 60 3.45 -4.34 9.27
CA ILE A 60 2.80 -4.40 7.94
C ILE A 60 2.09 -3.08 7.63
N LEU A 61 1.23 -2.64 8.55
CA LEU A 61 0.52 -1.36 8.42
C LEU A 61 1.45 -0.16 8.61
N GLU A 62 2.53 -0.30 9.37
CA GLU A 62 3.53 0.76 9.53
C GLU A 62 4.31 1.03 8.25
N ARG A 63 4.73 0.00 7.51
CA ARG A 63 5.39 0.17 6.21
C ARG A 63 4.47 0.84 5.18
N VAL A 64 3.18 0.47 5.19
CA VAL A 64 2.14 1.12 4.38
C VAL A 64 1.99 2.60 4.74
N ARG A 65 1.89 2.91 6.05
CA ARG A 65 1.81 4.29 6.55
C ARG A 65 3.06 5.10 6.24
N GLN A 66 4.24 4.52 6.38
CA GLN A 66 5.53 5.15 6.06
C GLN A 66 5.63 5.48 4.57
N SER A 67 5.23 4.57 3.69
CA SER A 67 5.22 4.82 2.24
C SER A 67 4.27 5.96 1.87
N PHE A 68 3.09 6.00 2.49
CA PHE A 68 2.12 7.08 2.29
C PHE A 68 2.62 8.43 2.82
N LEU A 69 3.19 8.46 4.03
CA LEU A 69 3.79 9.65 4.62
C LEU A 69 4.97 10.16 3.78
N LEU A 70 5.82 9.27 3.28
CA LEU A 70 6.94 9.61 2.42
C LEU A 70 6.45 10.27 1.12
N CYS A 71 5.42 9.72 0.48
CA CYS A 71 4.80 10.32 -0.72
C CYS A 71 4.18 11.70 -0.43
N GLN A 72 3.50 11.86 0.70
CA GLN A 72 2.94 13.16 1.11
C GLN A 72 4.04 14.20 1.37
N LEU A 73 5.12 13.82 2.04
CA LEU A 73 6.27 14.71 2.26
C LEU A 73 6.89 15.17 0.93
N PHE A 74 7.09 14.26 -0.03
CA PHE A 74 7.62 14.60 -1.35
C PHE A 74 6.69 15.51 -2.16
N THR A 75 5.37 15.29 -2.09
CA THR A 75 4.39 16.14 -2.80
C THR A 75 4.25 17.53 -2.17
N VAL A 76 4.27 17.63 -0.83
CA VAL A 76 4.22 18.92 -0.11
C VAL A 76 5.50 19.75 -0.37
N GLN A 77 6.68 19.13 -0.35
CA GLN A 77 7.95 19.81 -0.67
C GLN A 77 7.96 20.40 -2.10
N ARG A 78 7.28 19.75 -3.06
CA ARG A 78 7.12 20.26 -4.43
C ARG A 78 6.23 21.51 -4.52
N HIS A 79 5.23 21.66 -3.65
CA HIS A 79 4.35 22.83 -3.62
C HIS A 79 4.94 24.01 -2.81
N ALA A 80 5.94 23.75 -1.97
CA ALA A 80 6.61 24.76 -1.14
C ALA A 80 7.83 25.43 -1.80
N TRP A 81 8.27 24.99 -2.99
CA TRP A 81 9.39 25.61 -3.71
C TRP A 81 8.89 26.47 -4.87
N PRO A 82 8.74 27.80 -4.72
CA PRO A 82 8.62 28.70 -5.86
C PRO A 82 9.99 28.86 -6.53
N ALA A 83 9.96 29.00 -7.85
CA ALA A 83 11.10 29.15 -8.75
C ALA A 83 12.28 29.96 -8.16
N LEU A 84 13.46 29.34 -8.19
CA LEU A 84 14.75 30.02 -8.35
C LEU A 84 15.36 29.52 -9.65
#